data_AF-A0A354XKR7-F1
#
_entry.id   AF-A0A354XKR7-F1
#
_cell.length_a   1.000
_cell.length_b   1.000
_cell.length_c   1.000
_cell.angle_alpha   90.00
_cell.angle_beta   90.00
_cell.angle_gamma   90.00
#
_symmetry.space_group_name_H-M   'P 1'
#
loop_
_entity.id
_entity.type
_entity.pdbx_description
1 polymer ?
#
loop_
_entity_poly.entity_id
_entity_poly.type
_entity_poly.pdbx_seq_one_letter_code
_entity_poly.pdbx_strand_id
1 'polypeptide(L)'
;MTLWDQLWHSHDQVKNLLMCALPTSSAGGSSSRSDSHKTQGSGGHSPRPPVYSTAQKIGLVLGPLLFALVVMFFHPAGLSFEGRMVLATTLWVAVWWITEAIPIPVTSLLPIILLPITGVLESSAVTAAYGNPIIFLFLGGFMIALAMEKWDLHKRIALSIISLLGTSINSIVFGFMAATGF
;
A
#
# COMPACT_ATOMS: atom_id res chain seq x y z
N MET A 1 -7.03 -8.72 39.35
CA MET A 1 -6.36 -9.18 38.11
C MET A 1 -7.28 -10.17 37.39
N THR A 2 -8.47 -9.75 36.94
CA THR A 2 -9.52 -10.69 36.50
C THR A 2 -10.38 -10.19 35.32
N LEU A 3 -10.26 -8.92 34.91
CA LEU A 3 -11.02 -8.36 33.78
C LEU A 3 -10.33 -8.60 32.41
N TRP A 4 -9.00 -8.66 32.40
CA TRP A 4 -8.23 -8.84 31.17
C TRP A 4 -8.35 -10.26 30.61
N ASP A 5 -8.31 -11.27 31.49
CA ASP A 5 -8.52 -12.67 31.10
C ASP A 5 -9.98 -12.93 30.66
N GLN A 6 -10.95 -12.22 31.26
CA GLN A 6 -12.35 -12.30 30.84
C GLN A 6 -12.58 -11.68 29.46
N LEU A 7 -11.90 -10.58 29.13
CA LEU A 7 -11.96 -9.98 27.80
C LEU A 7 -11.30 -10.85 26.73
N TRP A 8 -10.18 -11.50 27.07
CA TRP A 8 -9.48 -12.37 26.14
C TRP A 8 -10.26 -13.65 25.82
N HIS A 9 -10.90 -14.27 26.83
CA HIS A 9 -11.74 -15.45 26.60
C HIS A 9 -13.01 -15.18 25.79
N SER A 10 -13.57 -13.97 25.88
CA SER A 10 -14.76 -13.58 25.09
C SER A 10 -14.45 -13.55 23.59
N HIS A 11 -13.22 -13.15 23.21
CA HIS A 11 -12.78 -13.10 21.81
C HIS A 11 -12.77 -14.47 21.12
N ASP A 12 -12.40 -15.52 21.86
CA ASP A 12 -12.35 -16.88 21.30
C ASP A 12 -13.74 -17.50 21.13
N GLN A 13 -14.69 -17.14 22.00
CA GLN A 13 -16.08 -17.60 21.85
C GLN A 13 -16.75 -16.99 20.62
N VAL A 14 -16.47 -15.72 20.31
CA VAL A 14 -17.00 -15.05 19.12
C VAL A 14 -16.48 -15.69 17.83
N LYS A 15 -15.21 -16.12 17.81
CA LYS A 15 -14.65 -16.86 16.66
C LYS A 15 -15.32 -18.20 16.46
N ASN A 16 -15.53 -18.98 17.53
CA ASN A 16 -16.19 -20.28 17.42
C ASN A 16 -17.66 -20.15 16.98
N LEU A 17 -18.36 -19.10 17.42
CA LEU A 17 -19.72 -18.80 16.97
C LEU A 17 -19.76 -18.38 15.49
N LEU A 18 -18.82 -17.56 15.03
CA LEU A 18 -18.71 -17.17 13.62
C LEU A 18 -18.29 -18.34 12.72
N MET A 19 -17.39 -19.19 13.20
CA MET A 19 -16.88 -20.35 12.47
C MET A 19 -17.91 -21.48 12.38
N CYS A 20 -18.86 -21.53 13.32
CA CYS A 20 -20.02 -22.43 13.27
C CYS A 20 -21.17 -21.88 12.40
N ALA A 21 -21.31 -20.55 12.30
CA ALA A 21 -22.34 -19.89 11.50
C ALA A 21 -21.99 -19.73 10.01
N LEU A 22 -20.72 -19.95 9.62
CA LEU A 22 -20.34 -20.08 8.22
C LEU A 22 -20.75 -21.47 7.71
N PRO A 23 -21.63 -21.57 6.71
CA PRO A 23 -21.97 -22.85 6.10
C PRO A 23 -20.74 -23.33 5.33
N THR A 24 -19.97 -24.26 5.91
CA THR A 24 -19.07 -25.11 5.15
C THR A 24 -19.92 -26.01 4.27
N SER A 25 -20.13 -25.53 3.04
CA SER A 25 -20.87 -26.26 2.03
C SER A 25 -20.19 -27.61 1.74
N SER A 26 -20.96 -28.68 1.93
CA SER A 26 -20.77 -30.07 1.51
C SER A 26 -19.78 -30.97 2.28
N ALA A 27 -20.34 -31.62 3.30
CA ALA A 27 -19.97 -32.97 3.69
C ALA A 27 -20.51 -33.99 2.66
N GLY A 28 -19.77 -35.09 2.44
CA GLY A 28 -20.23 -36.27 1.70
C GLY A 28 -19.12 -37.29 1.46
N GLY A 29 -18.96 -38.26 2.35
CA GLY A 29 -18.00 -39.36 2.19
C GLY A 29 -18.59 -40.57 1.47
N SER A 30 -17.76 -41.27 0.68
CA SER A 30 -17.78 -42.73 0.53
C SER A 30 -16.55 -43.21 -0.28
N SER A 31 -15.98 -44.31 0.19
CA SER A 31 -14.89 -45.13 -0.35
C SER A 31 -14.93 -45.46 -1.85
N SER A 32 -13.77 -45.41 -2.52
CA SER A 32 -13.29 -46.47 -3.44
C SER A 32 -11.92 -46.13 -4.03
N ARG A 33 -11.02 -47.11 -3.95
CA ARG A 33 -9.67 -47.19 -4.53
C ARG A 33 -9.79 -47.61 -5.99
N SER A 34 -9.23 -46.87 -6.94
CA SER A 34 -8.87 -47.41 -8.27
C SER A 34 -7.94 -46.50 -9.05
N ASP A 35 -7.14 -47.14 -9.88
CA ASP A 35 -5.91 -46.71 -10.51
C ASP A 35 -6.06 -45.76 -11.70
N SER A 36 -4.91 -45.16 -12.05
CA SER A 36 -4.39 -44.97 -13.42
C SER A 36 -5.09 -43.99 -14.39
N HIS A 37 -4.30 -42.96 -14.71
CA HIS A 37 -4.06 -42.38 -16.04
C HIS A 37 -5.21 -41.71 -16.82
N LYS A 38 -4.84 -40.52 -17.33
CA LYS A 38 -5.10 -39.97 -18.68
C LYS A 38 -5.98 -38.71 -18.76
N THR A 39 -5.38 -37.72 -19.45
CA THR A 39 -5.97 -36.69 -20.30
C THR A 39 -6.18 -35.30 -19.69
N GLN A 40 -5.14 -34.49 -19.86
CA GLN A 40 -5.22 -33.03 -19.92
C GLN A 40 -6.28 -32.60 -20.95
N GLY A 41 -7.17 -31.68 -20.54
CA GLY A 41 -8.06 -30.97 -21.44
C GLY A 41 -9.41 -30.66 -20.83
N SER A 42 -9.51 -29.54 -20.09
CA SER A 42 -10.71 -28.67 -20.12
C SER A 42 -10.42 -27.41 -19.31
N GLY A 43 -10.37 -26.27 -19.99
CA GLY A 43 -10.12 -24.96 -19.40
C GLY A 43 -11.29 -24.52 -18.53
N GLY A 44 -11.15 -24.69 -17.21
CA GLY A 44 -12.04 -24.08 -16.23
C GLY A 44 -11.82 -22.57 -16.18
N HIS A 45 -12.72 -21.81 -16.80
CA HIS A 45 -12.78 -20.36 -16.66
C HIS A 45 -13.36 -20.01 -15.29
N SER A 46 -12.56 -20.14 -14.24
CA SER A 46 -12.91 -19.60 -12.93
C SER A 46 -13.03 -18.07 -13.07
N PRO A 47 -14.19 -17.45 -12.78
CA PRO A 47 -14.32 -16.00 -12.87
C PRO A 47 -13.35 -15.38 -11.86
N ARG A 48 -12.26 -14.77 -12.34
CA ARG A 48 -11.33 -14.05 -11.47
C ARG A 48 -12.10 -12.88 -10.85
N PRO A 49 -12.07 -12.70 -9.52
CA PRO A 49 -12.69 -11.54 -8.91
C PRO A 49 -12.06 -10.27 -9.52
N PRO A 50 -12.85 -9.20 -9.75
CA PRO A 50 -12.34 -7.99 -10.38
C PRO A 50 -11.18 -7.43 -9.56
N VAL A 51 -10.02 -7.29 -10.21
CA VAL A 51 -8.73 -6.84 -9.62
C VAL A 51 -8.80 -5.39 -9.11
N TYR A 52 -9.84 -4.64 -9.48
CA TYR A 52 -10.02 -3.23 -9.14
C TYR A 52 -11.25 -3.00 -8.25
N SER A 53 -11.04 -2.28 -7.15
CA SER A 53 -12.10 -1.72 -6.32
C SER A 53 -12.93 -0.70 -7.10
N THR A 54 -14.21 -0.56 -6.77
CA THR A 54 -15.11 0.44 -7.36
C THR A 54 -14.52 1.85 -7.23
N ALA A 55 -13.86 2.16 -6.10
CA ALA A 55 -13.20 3.44 -5.87
C ALA A 55 -12.04 3.69 -6.85
N GLN A 56 -11.23 2.67 -7.14
CA GLN A 56 -10.11 2.76 -8.08
C GLN A 56 -10.60 3.02 -9.51
N LYS A 57 -11.69 2.33 -9.92
CA LYS A 57 -12.31 2.53 -11.24
C LYS A 57 -12.86 3.94 -11.39
N ILE A 58 -13.54 4.45 -10.36
CA ILE A 58 -14.06 5.82 -10.33
C ILE A 58 -12.88 6.80 -10.40
N GLY A 59 -11.86 6.61 -9.57
CA GLY A 59 -10.66 7.46 -9.53
C GLY A 59 -9.94 7.58 -10.87
N LEU A 60 -9.82 6.47 -11.60
CA LEU A 60 -9.17 6.42 -12.92
C LEU A 60 -9.81 7.39 -13.91
N VAL A 61 -11.15 7.48 -13.91
CA VAL A 61 -11.91 8.37 -14.80
C VAL A 61 -12.05 9.77 -14.20
N LEU A 62 -12.20 9.87 -12.89
CA LEU A 62 -12.46 11.12 -12.16
C LEU A 62 -11.29 12.10 -12.26
N GLY A 63 -10.04 11.62 -12.22
CA GLY A 63 -8.85 12.46 -12.37
C GLY A 63 -8.81 13.27 -13.67
N PRO A 64 -8.78 12.61 -14.85
CA PRO A 64 -8.84 13.29 -16.15
C PRO A 64 -10.10 14.15 -16.32
N LEU A 65 -11.25 13.69 -15.82
CA LEU A 65 -12.50 14.44 -15.90
C LEU A 65 -12.42 15.75 -15.12
N LEU A 66 -11.87 15.74 -13.90
CA LEU A 66 -11.67 16.95 -13.11
C LEU A 66 -10.65 17.89 -13.75
N PHE A 67 -9.58 17.36 -14.33
CA PHE A 67 -8.62 18.16 -15.10
C PHE A 67 -9.32 18.91 -16.25
N ALA A 68 -10.11 18.19 -17.05
CA ALA A 68 -10.85 18.80 -18.16
C ALA A 68 -11.88 19.83 -17.68
N LEU A 69 -12.59 19.55 -16.58
CA LEU A 69 -13.57 20.46 -16.00
C LEU A 69 -12.90 21.76 -15.54
N VAL A 70 -11.77 21.68 -14.85
CA VAL A 70 -11.02 22.87 -14.40
C VAL A 70 -10.52 23.68 -15.58
N VAL A 71 -9.95 23.04 -16.60
CA VAL A 71 -9.45 23.76 -17.79
C VAL A 71 -10.59 24.44 -18.55
N MET A 72 -11.77 23.80 -18.66
CA MET A 72 -12.87 24.31 -19.47
C MET A 72 -13.76 25.32 -18.73
N PHE A 73 -14.09 25.09 -17.47
CA PHE A 73 -15.09 25.89 -16.74
C PHE A 73 -14.48 26.84 -15.72
N PHE A 74 -13.26 26.60 -15.24
CA PHE A 74 -12.69 27.39 -14.15
C PHE A 74 -11.86 28.57 -14.69
N HIS A 75 -12.50 29.75 -14.78
CA HIS A 75 -11.88 31.01 -15.21
C HIS A 75 -12.02 32.12 -14.17
N PRO A 76 -11.36 32.02 -13.00
CA PRO A 76 -11.36 33.11 -12.04
C PRO A 76 -10.57 34.31 -12.56
N ALA A 77 -11.13 35.51 -12.38
CA ALA A 77 -10.43 36.76 -12.69
C ALA A 77 -9.20 36.91 -11.78
N GLY A 78 -8.01 36.99 -12.38
CA GLY A 78 -6.73 37.18 -11.68
C GLY A 78 -5.84 35.95 -11.57
N LEU A 79 -6.29 34.77 -12.01
CA LEU A 79 -5.45 33.57 -12.05
C LEU A 79 -4.76 33.43 -13.40
N SER A 80 -3.44 33.27 -13.39
CA SER A 80 -2.66 33.07 -14.61
C SER A 80 -3.03 31.75 -15.29
N PHE A 81 -2.74 31.64 -16.59
CA PHE A 81 -2.97 30.40 -17.33
C PHE A 81 -2.19 29.22 -16.70
N GLU A 82 -0.93 29.47 -16.37
CA GLU A 82 0.00 28.53 -15.74
C GLU A 82 -0.54 28.02 -14.41
N GLY A 83 -1.01 28.93 -13.54
CA GLY A 83 -1.56 28.57 -12.23
C GLY A 83 -2.78 27.64 -12.34
N ARG A 84 -3.61 27.81 -13.36
CA ARG A 84 -4.77 26.96 -13.62
C ARG A 84 -4.37 25.54 -14.02
N MET A 85 -3.37 25.43 -14.89
CA MET A 85 -2.87 24.15 -15.38
C MET A 85 -2.17 23.36 -14.27
N VAL A 86 -1.42 24.07 -13.40
CA VAL A 86 -0.86 23.48 -12.18
C VAL A 86 -1.98 22.97 -11.27
N LEU A 87 -2.99 23.79 -10.99
CA LEU A 87 -4.13 23.39 -10.15
C LEU A 87 -4.86 22.16 -10.72
N ALA A 88 -5.15 22.15 -12.02
CA ALA A 88 -5.79 21.03 -12.70
C ALA A 88 -4.95 19.75 -12.58
N THR A 89 -3.64 19.86 -12.80
CA THR A 89 -2.68 18.75 -12.65
C THR A 89 -2.64 18.23 -11.21
N THR A 90 -2.57 19.13 -10.22
CA THR A 90 -2.57 18.78 -8.80
C THR A 90 -3.84 18.06 -8.39
N LEU A 91 -5.02 18.51 -8.85
CA LEU A 91 -6.28 17.84 -8.56
C LEU A 91 -6.33 16.43 -9.14
N TRP A 92 -5.84 16.23 -10.37
CA TRP A 92 -5.74 14.90 -10.95
C TRP A 92 -4.87 13.99 -10.08
N VAL A 93 -3.65 14.43 -9.76
CA VAL A 93 -2.71 13.67 -8.91
C VAL A 93 -3.31 13.35 -7.54
N ALA A 94 -3.94 14.33 -6.89
CA ALA A 94 -4.57 14.16 -5.58
C ALA A 94 -5.70 13.13 -5.61
N VAL A 95 -6.56 13.16 -6.62
CA VAL A 95 -7.64 12.18 -6.80
C VAL A 95 -7.07 10.77 -6.95
N TRP A 96 -6.01 10.61 -7.76
CA TRP A 96 -5.37 9.32 -7.96
C TRP A 96 -4.62 8.81 -6.72
N TRP A 97 -4.07 9.69 -5.88
CA TRP A 97 -3.52 9.30 -4.58
C TRP A 97 -4.61 8.83 -3.61
N ILE A 98 -5.71 9.56 -3.48
CA ILE A 98 -6.80 9.21 -2.54
C ILE A 98 -7.52 7.93 -2.96
N THR A 99 -7.76 7.76 -4.26
CA THR A 99 -8.50 6.61 -4.80
C THR A 99 -7.61 5.40 -5.10
N GLU A 100 -6.29 5.55 -4.97
CA GLU A 100 -5.29 4.55 -5.35
C GLU A 100 -5.55 3.96 -6.75
N ALA A 101 -5.94 4.80 -7.70
CA ALA A 101 -6.37 4.38 -9.04
C ALA A 101 -5.27 3.58 -9.79
N ILE A 102 -4.02 3.98 -9.58
CA ILE A 102 -2.81 3.30 -10.06
C ILE A 102 -1.73 3.38 -8.94
N PRO A 103 -0.63 2.60 -9.03
CA PRO A 103 0.42 2.63 -8.01
C PRO A 103 0.94 4.03 -7.75
N ILE A 104 1.10 4.40 -6.47
CA ILE A 104 1.57 5.73 -6.02
C ILE A 104 2.80 6.23 -6.80
N PRO A 105 3.85 5.41 -7.08
CA PRO A 105 5.00 5.87 -7.85
C PRO A 105 4.65 6.34 -9.27
N VAL A 106 3.71 5.66 -9.94
CA VAL A 106 3.30 6.01 -11.30
C VAL A 106 2.49 7.30 -11.30
N THR A 107 1.57 7.45 -10.34
CA THR A 107 0.83 8.72 -10.15
C THR A 107 1.77 9.88 -9.89
N SER A 108 2.82 9.68 -9.08
CA SER A 108 3.80 10.71 -8.78
C SER A 108 4.63 11.14 -10.00
N LEU A 109 4.70 10.35 -11.07
CA LEU A 109 5.39 10.73 -12.32
C LEU A 109 4.48 11.49 -13.30
N LEU A 110 3.16 11.51 -13.09
CA LEU A 110 2.18 12.17 -13.96
C LEU A 110 2.52 13.65 -14.26
N PRO A 111 2.97 14.48 -13.28
CA PRO A 111 3.31 15.88 -13.54
C PRO A 111 4.44 16.07 -14.55
N ILE A 112 5.37 15.13 -14.68
CA ILE A 112 6.47 15.16 -15.67
C ILE A 112 5.93 15.24 -17.09
N ILE A 113 4.75 14.66 -17.33
CA ILE A 113 4.13 14.62 -18.65
C ILE A 113 3.12 15.78 -18.79
N LEU A 114 2.28 16.00 -17.79
CA LEU A 114 1.22 17.01 -17.86
C LEU A 114 1.76 18.45 -17.90
N LEU A 115 2.73 18.80 -17.06
CA LEU A 115 3.19 20.20 -16.97
C LEU A 115 3.90 20.68 -18.25
N PRO A 116 4.73 19.85 -18.93
CA PRO A 116 5.28 20.23 -20.23
C PRO A 116 4.26 20.25 -21.37
N ILE A 117 3.33 19.29 -21.43
CA ILE A 117 2.27 19.28 -22.46
C ILE A 117 1.38 20.51 -22.36
N THR A 118 1.14 20.98 -21.13
CA THR A 118 0.33 22.17 -20.87
C THR A 118 1.10 23.48 -21.06
N GLY A 119 2.40 23.42 -21.40
CA GLY A 119 3.25 24.57 -21.67
C GLY A 119 3.64 25.38 -20.42
N VAL A 120 3.40 24.84 -19.22
CA VAL A 120 3.63 25.53 -17.94
C VAL A 120 5.12 25.57 -17.58
N LEU A 121 5.80 24.44 -17.75
CA LEU A 121 7.21 24.26 -17.42
C LEU A 121 7.90 23.41 -18.49
N GLU A 122 9.19 23.66 -18.71
CA GLU A 122 10.02 22.80 -19.54
C GLU A 122 10.21 21.41 -18.88
N SER A 123 10.35 20.36 -19.69
CA SER A 123 10.61 19.00 -19.20
C SER A 123 11.86 18.90 -18.31
N SER A 124 12.91 19.66 -18.62
CA SER A 124 14.14 19.74 -17.80
C SER A 124 13.86 20.31 -16.41
N ALA A 125 13.05 21.37 -16.32
CA ALA A 125 12.67 22.00 -15.05
C ALA A 125 11.80 21.08 -14.18
N VAL A 126 10.84 20.37 -14.79
CA VAL A 126 9.96 19.45 -14.05
C VAL A 126 10.73 18.24 -13.54
N THR A 127 11.59 17.66 -14.37
CA THR A 127 12.41 16.48 -14.02
C THR A 127 13.48 16.81 -12.97
N ALA A 128 13.97 18.04 -12.90
CA ALA A 128 14.92 18.47 -11.88
C ALA A 128 14.40 18.24 -10.44
N ALA A 129 13.09 18.39 -10.22
CA ALA A 129 12.47 18.11 -8.91
C ALA A 129 12.57 16.63 -8.49
N TYR A 130 12.59 15.70 -9.46
CA TYR A 130 12.75 14.27 -9.21
C TYR A 130 14.20 13.86 -8.99
N GLY A 131 15.15 14.72 -9.38
CA GLY A 131 16.59 14.57 -9.13
C GLY A 131 17.07 15.19 -7.82
N ASN A 132 16.17 15.51 -6.88
CA ASN A 132 16.54 16.15 -5.62
C ASN A 132 17.52 15.27 -4.80
N PRO A 133 18.62 15.81 -4.26
CA PRO A 133 19.58 15.07 -3.44
C PRO A 133 18.97 14.27 -2.29
N ILE A 134 17.86 14.75 -1.71
CA ILE A 134 17.13 14.07 -0.63
C ILE A 134 16.56 12.73 -1.10
N ILE A 135 16.12 12.63 -2.35
CA ILE A 135 15.60 11.37 -2.93
C ILE A 135 16.71 10.32 -3.01
N PHE A 136 17.91 10.73 -3.44
CA PHE A 136 19.08 9.86 -3.47
C PHE A 136 19.55 9.47 -2.07
N LEU A 137 19.44 10.35 -1.07
CA LEU A 137 19.70 10.03 0.32
C LEU A 137 18.75 8.94 0.84
N PHE A 138 17.45 9.05 0.58
CA PHE A 138 16.48 8.01 0.93
C PHE A 138 16.77 6.69 0.23
N LEU A 139 17.10 6.72 -1.07
CA LEU A 139 17.50 5.53 -1.83
C LEU A 139 18.73 4.86 -1.20
N GLY A 140 19.75 5.65 -0.83
CA GLY A 140 20.93 5.17 -0.11
C GLY A 140 20.58 4.57 1.26
N GLY A 141 19.68 5.22 2.01
CA GLY A 141 19.16 4.71 3.29
C GLY A 141 18.45 3.36 3.14
N PHE A 142 17.62 3.20 2.11
CA PHE A 142 16.99 1.92 1.79
C PHE A 142 18.01 0.86 1.37
N MET A 143 19.02 1.22 0.57
CA MET A 143 20.11 0.29 0.22
C MET A 143 20.86 -0.20 1.46
N ILE A 144 21.17 0.69 2.41
CA ILE A 144 21.81 0.32 3.68
C ILE A 144 20.88 -0.58 4.49
N ALA A 145 19.59 -0.25 4.61
CA ALA A 145 18.62 -1.09 5.32
C ALA A 145 18.53 -2.50 4.72
N LEU A 146 18.44 -2.62 3.40
CA LEU A 146 18.44 -3.91 2.69
C LEU A 146 19.75 -4.67 2.87
N ALA A 147 20.90 -3.98 2.89
CA ALA A 147 22.17 -4.62 3.20
C ALA A 147 22.18 -5.15 4.64
N MET A 148 21.75 -4.36 5.62
CA MET A 148 21.63 -4.78 7.03
C MET A 148 20.69 -5.97 7.21
N GLU A 149 19.61 -6.03 6.43
CA GLU A 149 18.69 -7.17 6.40
C GLU A 149 19.38 -8.42 5.84
N LYS A 150 20.03 -8.30 4.67
CA LYS A 150 20.72 -9.41 4.01
C LYS A 150 21.82 -10.04 4.87
N TRP A 151 22.52 -9.24 5.68
CA TRP A 151 23.57 -9.72 6.59
C TRP A 151 23.03 -10.13 7.97
N ASP A 152 21.70 -10.13 8.17
CA ASP A 152 21.03 -10.36 9.45
C ASP A 152 21.63 -9.51 10.60
N LEU A 153 22.18 -8.34 10.27
CA LEU A 153 22.91 -7.51 11.22
C LEU A 153 21.97 -7.03 12.34
N HIS A 154 20.74 -6.69 11.97
CA HIS A 154 19.68 -6.34 12.89
C HIS A 154 19.39 -7.45 13.91
N LYS A 155 19.42 -8.74 13.51
CA LYS A 155 19.26 -9.88 14.43
C LYS A 155 20.46 -10.04 15.36
N ARG A 156 21.69 -9.89 14.84
CA ARG A 156 22.90 -9.96 15.68
C ARG A 156 22.88 -8.89 16.77
N ILE A 157 22.49 -7.67 16.41
CA ILE A 157 22.35 -6.57 17.37
C ILE A 157 21.25 -6.88 18.39
N ALA A 158 20.08 -7.35 17.94
CA ALA A 158 18.97 -7.71 18.84
C ALA A 158 19.36 -8.80 19.85
N LEU A 159 20.03 -9.87 19.39
CA LEU A 159 20.49 -10.96 20.26
C LEU A 159 21.54 -10.48 21.27
N SER A 160 22.48 -9.62 20.87
CA SER A 160 23.44 -9.02 21.78
C SER A 160 22.75 -8.20 22.88
N ILE A 161 21.74 -7.39 22.52
CA ILE A 161 20.99 -6.59 23.50
C ILE A 161 20.21 -7.47 24.48
N ILE A 162 19.53 -8.52 23.99
CA ILE A 162 18.80 -9.48 24.84
C ILE A 162 19.76 -10.20 25.79
N SER A 163 20.96 -10.56 25.30
CA SER A 163 22.00 -11.15 26.15
C SER A 163 22.49 -10.21 27.24
N LEU A 164 22.43 -8.88 27.06
CA LEU A 164 22.81 -7.90 28.09
C LEU A 164 21.67 -7.59 29.06
N LEU A 165 20.43 -7.42 28.59
CA LEU A 165 19.27 -7.02 29.41
C LEU A 165 18.59 -8.19 30.13
N GLY A 166 18.89 -9.43 29.71
CA GLY A 166 18.23 -10.65 30.20
C GLY A 166 16.89 -10.92 29.51
N THR A 167 16.31 -12.08 29.78
CA THR A 167 15.07 -12.57 29.13
C THR A 167 13.79 -12.19 29.88
N SER A 168 13.86 -11.32 30.88
CA SER A 168 12.67 -10.88 31.62
C SER A 168 11.86 -9.86 30.80
N ILE A 169 10.55 -10.12 30.67
CA ILE A 169 9.62 -9.31 29.88
C ILE A 169 9.66 -7.82 30.29
N ASN A 170 9.77 -7.53 31.59
CA ASN A 170 9.84 -6.16 32.10
C ASN A 170 11.08 -5.40 31.60
N SER A 171 12.24 -6.07 31.50
CA SER A 171 13.48 -5.45 31.01
C SER A 171 13.42 -5.18 29.50
N ILE A 172 12.80 -6.08 28.73
CA ILE A 172 12.62 -5.92 27.28
C ILE A 172 11.67 -4.75 26.98
N VAL A 173 10.54 -4.65 27.70
CA VAL A 173 9.57 -3.56 27.51
C VAL A 173 10.15 -2.21 27.92
N PHE A 174 10.89 -2.15 29.04
CA PHE A 174 11.59 -0.94 29.45
C PHE A 174 12.64 -0.51 28.41
N GLY A 175 13.39 -1.48 27.85
CA GLY A 175 14.34 -1.23 26.77
C GLY A 175 13.69 -0.66 25.51
N PHE A 176 12.53 -1.19 25.10
CA PHE A 176 11.76 -0.65 23.98
C PHE A 176 11.27 0.78 24.24
N MET A 177 10.68 1.03 25.41
CA MET A 177 10.20 2.37 25.80
C MET A 177 11.33 3.40 25.85
N ALA A 178 12.50 3.03 26.39
CA ALA A 178 13.66 3.90 26.41
C ALA A 178 14.24 4.15 25.01
N ALA A 179 14.22 3.16 24.12
CA ALA A 179 14.75 3.29 22.77
C ALA A 179 13.85 4.08 21.81
N THR A 180 12.53 4.08 22.01
CA THR A 180 11.58 4.85 21.17
C THR A 180 11.16 6.19 21.78
N GLY A 181 11.41 6.41 23.07
CA GLY A 181 10.95 7.59 23.81
C GLY A 181 11.84 8.83 23.67
N PHE A 182 13.01 8.71 23.03
CA PHE A 182 13.95 9.78 22.72
C PHE A 182 14.25 9.79 21.22
#